data_AF-A0AB35Y7P2-F1
#
_entry.id   AF-A0AB35Y7P2-F1
#
_cell.length_a   1.000
_cell.length_b   1.000
_cell.length_c   1.000
_cell.angle_alpha   90.00
_cell.angle_beta   90.00
_cell.angle_gamma   90.00
#
_symmetry.space_group_name_H-M   'P 1'
#
loop_
_entity.id
_entity.type
_entity.pdbx_description
1 polymer ?
#
loop_
_entity_poly.entity_id
_entity_poly.type
_entity_poly.pdbx_seq_one_letter_code
_entity_poly.pdbx_strand_id
1 'polypeptide(L)'
;MGNKSALQLEVEKEMGFEIDEDLFEYAKQYARRKLEVANKSVGRTWGEDGYGDEYLSLLIPDVIREMAFSAYCDKRSAENLAARKAVS
;
A
#
# COMPACT_ATOMS: atom_id res chain seq x y z
N MET A 1 14.68 -19.62 0.08
CA MET A 1 14.25 -18.31 -0.43
C MET A 1 13.02 -18.57 -1.27
N GLY A 2 11.84 -18.15 -0.82
CA GLY A 2 10.62 -18.23 -1.62
C GLY A 2 10.84 -17.47 -2.92
N ASN A 3 10.36 -18.00 -4.04
CA ASN A 3 10.47 -17.32 -5.32
C ASN A 3 9.54 -16.10 -5.29
N LYS A 4 10.10 -14.92 -5.01
CA LYS A 4 9.38 -13.65 -5.11
C LYS A 4 8.81 -13.47 -6.51
N SER A 5 7.60 -12.92 -6.59
CA SER A 5 6.99 -12.58 -7.88
C SER A 5 7.75 -11.44 -8.56
N ALA A 6 7.67 -11.36 -9.89
CA ALA A 6 8.25 -10.24 -10.64
C ALA A 6 7.70 -8.88 -10.17
N LEU A 7 6.40 -8.82 -9.84
CA LEU A 7 5.76 -7.64 -9.29
C LEU A 7 6.35 -7.24 -7.94
N GLN A 8 6.60 -8.19 -7.04
CA GLN A 8 7.24 -7.89 -5.75
C GLN A 8 8.64 -7.33 -5.95
N LEU A 9 9.43 -7.90 -6.85
CA LEU A 9 10.79 -7.40 -7.13
C LEU A 9 10.77 -5.98 -7.72
N GLU A 10 9.79 -5.66 -8.57
CA GLU A 10 9.61 -4.32 -9.12
C GLU A 10 9.24 -3.31 -8.02
N VAL A 11 8.32 -3.68 -7.14
CA VAL A 11 7.92 -2.84 -6.00
C VAL A 11 9.07 -2.65 -5.02
N GLU A 12 9.84 -3.69 -4.70
CA GLU A 12 11.02 -3.60 -3.83
C GLU A 12 12.10 -2.70 -4.44
N LYS A 13 12.29 -2.78 -5.76
CA LYS A 13 13.20 -1.90 -6.50
C LYS A 13 12.77 -0.44 -6.41
N GLU A 14 11.49 -0.15 -6.58
CA GLU A 14 10.91 1.19 -6.45
C GLU A 14 11.02 1.73 -5.01
N MET A 15 10.78 0.88 -4.01
CA MET A 15 10.84 1.27 -2.60
C MET A 15 12.27 1.37 -2.06
N GLY A 16 13.23 0.72 -2.70
CA GLY A 16 14.64 0.70 -2.30
C GLY A 16 14.93 -0.21 -1.10
N PHE A 17 14.01 -1.11 -0.75
CA PHE A 17 14.17 -2.08 0.34
C PHE A 17 13.34 -3.34 0.11
N GLU A 18 13.75 -4.42 0.76
CA GLU A 18 13.05 -5.71 0.76
C GLU A 18 11.76 -5.64 1.59
N ILE A 19 10.67 -6.19 1.05
CA ILE A 19 9.34 -6.16 1.64
C ILE A 19 8.98 -7.58 2.07
N ASP A 20 8.51 -7.70 3.30
CA ASP A 20 7.95 -8.93 3.84
C ASP A 20 6.83 -9.48 2.94
N GLU A 21 6.79 -10.79 2.72
CA GLU A 21 5.87 -11.41 1.76
C GLU A 21 4.41 -11.25 2.17
N ASP A 22 4.09 -11.35 3.46
CA ASP A 22 2.73 -11.17 3.96
C ASP A 22 2.29 -9.72 3.85
N LEU A 23 3.20 -8.78 4.14
CA LEU A 23 2.95 -7.35 3.92
C LEU A 23 2.71 -7.04 2.44
N PHE A 24 3.52 -7.61 1.54
CA PHE A 24 3.36 -7.42 0.10
C PHE A 24 2.02 -7.96 -0.39
N GLU A 25 1.63 -9.19 0.02
CA GLU A 25 0.35 -9.76 -0.39
C GLU A 25 -0.82 -8.92 0.12
N TYR A 26 -0.76 -8.47 1.38
CA TYR A 26 -1.78 -7.58 1.93
C TYR A 26 -1.90 -6.28 1.14
N ALA A 27 -0.77 -5.61 0.88
CA ALA A 27 -0.73 -4.36 0.11
C ALA A 27 -1.24 -4.57 -1.32
N LYS A 28 -0.89 -5.68 -1.97
CA LYS A 28 -1.38 -6.06 -3.31
C LYS A 28 -2.89 -6.21 -3.34
N GLN A 29 -3.48 -6.92 -2.37
CA GLN A 29 -4.93 -7.07 -2.30
C GLN A 29 -5.65 -5.75 -2.02
N TYR A 30 -5.03 -4.86 -1.22
CA TYR A 30 -5.56 -3.53 -1.00
C TYR A 30 -5.49 -2.67 -2.27
N ALA A 31 -4.33 -2.61 -2.93
CA ALA A 31 -4.12 -1.89 -4.19
C ALA A 31 -5.11 -2.36 -5.27
N ARG A 32 -5.29 -3.68 -5.40
CA ARG A 32 -6.26 -4.28 -6.32
C ARG A 32 -7.68 -3.77 -6.08
N ARG A 33 -8.15 -3.78 -4.82
CA ARG A 33 -9.49 -3.26 -4.47
C ARG A 33 -9.64 -1.78 -4.79
N LYS A 34 -8.63 -0.95 -4.51
CA LYS A 34 -8.62 0.47 -4.88
C LYS A 34 -8.76 0.65 -6.40
N LEU A 35 -7.97 -0.10 -7.17
CA LEU A 35 -7.97 -0.03 -8.64
C LEU A 35 -9.30 -0.53 -9.22
N GLU A 36 -9.89 -1.59 -8.68
CA GLU A 36 -11.21 -2.08 -9.09
C GLU A 36 -12.30 -1.02 -8.86
N VAL A 37 -12.28 -0.30 -7.74
CA VAL A 37 -13.21 0.81 -7.48
C VAL A 37 -13.00 1.94 -8.48
N ALA A 38 -11.75 2.35 -8.71
CA ALA A 38 -11.42 3.39 -9.68
C ALA A 38 -11.89 3.02 -11.09
N ASN A 39 -11.63 1.79 -11.54
CA ASN A 39 -12.05 1.30 -12.85
C ASN A 39 -13.57 1.29 -12.99
N LYS A 40 -14.30 0.74 -12.00
CA LYS A 40 -15.77 0.74 -12.01
C LYS A 40 -16.36 2.14 -12.07
N SER A 41 -15.75 3.11 -11.40
CA SER A 41 -16.26 4.49 -11.33
C SER A 41 -16.32 5.20 -12.70
N VAL A 42 -15.51 4.74 -13.66
CA VAL A 42 -15.45 5.29 -15.03
C VAL A 42 -15.83 4.26 -16.10
N GLY A 43 -16.39 3.12 -15.70
CA GLY A 43 -16.80 2.05 -16.63
C GLY A 43 -15.64 1.31 -17.30
N ARG A 44 -14.43 1.41 -16.74
CA ARG A 44 -13.22 0.80 -17.30
C ARG A 44 -13.12 -0.69 -16.95
N THR A 45 -12.68 -1.49 -17.92
CA THR A 45 -12.37 -2.92 -17.72
C THR A 45 -10.95 -3.10 -17.14
N TRP A 46 -10.68 -4.24 -16.50
CA TRP A 46 -9.36 -4.49 -15.90
C TRP A 46 -8.28 -4.57 -16.99
N GLY A 47 -7.22 -3.77 -16.87
CA GLY A 47 -6.11 -3.72 -17.82
C GLY A 47 -6.30 -2.75 -18.99
N GLU A 48 -7.49 -2.17 -19.15
CA GLU A 48 -7.72 -1.10 -20.14
C GLU A 48 -6.87 0.13 -19.81
N ASP A 49 -6.23 0.71 -20.81
CA ASP A 49 -5.30 1.84 -20.68
C ASP A 49 -4.19 1.66 -19.62
N GLY A 50 -3.78 0.41 -19.35
CA GLY A 50 -2.76 0.08 -18.34
C GLY A 50 -3.29 0.00 -16.90
N TYR A 51 -4.58 0.24 -16.66
CA TYR A 51 -5.21 0.16 -15.33
C TYR A 51 -5.54 -1.28 -14.93
N GLY A 52 -4.52 -2.13 -14.92
CA GLY A 52 -4.56 -3.52 -14.44
C GLY A 52 -3.32 -3.83 -13.61
N ASP A 53 -2.68 -4.97 -13.88
CA ASP A 53 -1.52 -5.42 -13.11
C ASP A 53 -0.30 -4.48 -13.30
N GLU A 54 -0.19 -3.83 -14.45
CA GLU A 54 0.84 -2.79 -14.71
C GLU A 54 0.70 -1.62 -13.75
N TYR A 55 -0.52 -1.16 -13.48
CA TYR A 55 -0.75 -0.07 -12.52
C TYR A 55 -0.55 -0.51 -11.06
N LEU A 56 -0.63 -1.82 -10.77
CA LEU A 56 -0.36 -2.32 -9.42
C LEU A 56 1.09 -2.11 -8.99
N SER A 57 2.06 -2.13 -9.92
CA SER A 57 3.47 -1.89 -9.55
C SER A 57 3.69 -0.46 -9.03
N LEU A 58 2.86 0.50 -9.45
CA LEU A 58 2.84 1.87 -8.96
C LEU A 58 2.00 2.03 -7.68
N LEU A 59 0.83 1.38 -7.63
CA LEU A 59 -0.13 1.56 -6.54
C LEU A 59 0.25 0.82 -5.24
N ILE A 60 0.95 -0.31 -5.33
CA ILE A 60 1.41 -1.06 -4.14
C ILE A 60 2.39 -0.24 -3.29
N PRO A 61 3.44 0.40 -3.85
CA PRO A 61 4.29 1.34 -3.13
C PRO A 61 3.49 2.40 -2.36
N ASP A 62 2.50 3.02 -3.01
CA ASP A 62 1.67 4.04 -2.39
C ASP A 62 0.84 3.49 -1.24
N VAL A 63 0.22 2.32 -1.40
CA VAL A 63 -0.50 1.64 -0.32
C VAL A 63 0.41 1.37 0.88
N ILE A 64 1.65 0.92 0.65
CA ILE A 64 2.61 0.67 1.74
C ILE A 64 2.95 1.99 2.46
N ARG A 65 3.20 3.07 1.72
CA ARG A 65 3.47 4.40 2.31
C ARG A 65 2.26 4.93 3.09
N GLU A 66 1.06 4.76 2.57
CA GLU A 66 -0.19 5.13 3.25
C GLU A 66 -0.40 4.36 4.57
N MET A 67 -0.13 3.04 4.55
CA MET A 67 -0.19 2.21 5.75
C MET A 67 0.83 2.65 6.81
N ALA A 68 2.07 2.91 6.39
CA ALA A 68 3.12 3.40 7.28
C ALA A 68 2.76 4.79 7.86
N PHE A 69 2.21 5.68 7.05
CA PHE A 69 1.75 6.99 7.50
C PHE A 69 0.61 6.88 8.51
N SER A 70 -0.34 5.98 8.28
CA SER A 70 -1.47 5.73 9.19
C SER A 70 -0.97 5.23 10.55
N ALA A 71 -0.06 4.25 10.56
CA ALA A 71 0.56 3.74 11.78
C ALA A 71 1.34 4.82 12.55
N TYR A 72 2.05 5.70 11.83
CA TYR A 72 2.72 6.85 12.43
C TYR A 72 1.72 7.82 13.09
N CYS A 73 0.62 8.14 12.40
CA CYS A 73 -0.43 9.02 12.93
C CYS A 73 -1.09 8.46 14.19
N ASP A 74 -1.41 7.17 14.21
CA ASP A 74 -1.99 6.51 15.39
C ASP A 74 -1.05 6.60 16.60
N LYS A 75 0.24 6.31 16.39
CA LYS A 75 1.26 6.43 17.44
C LYS A 75 1.37 7.86 17.96
N ARG A 76 1.47 8.85 17.07
CA ARG A 76 1.55 10.27 17.45
C ARG A 76 0.30 10.75 18.18
N SER A 77 -0.88 10.29 17.76
CA SER A 77 -2.14 10.59 18.43
C SER A 77 -2.15 10.07 19.87
N ALA A 78 -1.72 8.82 20.08
CA ALA A 78 -1.60 8.22 21.41
C ALA A 78 -0.60 8.95 22.31
N GLU A 79 0.59 9.29 21.79
CA GLU A 79 1.61 10.09 22.49
C GLU A 79 1.05 11.45 22.95
N ASN A 80 0.37 12.17 22.05
CA ASN A 80 -0.23 13.47 22.34
C ASN A 80 -1.34 13.35 23.39
N LEU A 81 -2.17 12.31 23.33
CA LEU A 81 -3.23 12.08 24.32
C LEU A 81 -2.63 11.78 25.70
N ALA A 82 -1.58 10.98 25.77
CA ALA A 82 -0.87 10.69 27.01
C ALA A 82 -0.23 11.96 27.59
N ALA A 83 0.43 12.78 26.76
CA ALA A 83 1.03 14.03 27.19
C ALA A 83 -0.02 15.02 27.74
N ARG A 84 -1.18 15.14 27.08
CA ARG A 84 -2.30 15.98 27.56
C ARG A 84 -2.83 15.52 28.92
N LYS A 85 -2.97 14.21 29.13
CA LYS A 85 -3.39 13.65 30.42
C LYS A 85 -2.39 13.89 31.54
N ALA A 86 -1.09 13.98 31.24
CA ALA A 86 -0.05 14.19 32.25
C ALA A 86 0.03 15.63 32.77
N VAL A 87 -0.58 16.60 32.06
CA VAL A 87 -0.57 18.04 32.40
C VAL A 87 -1.94 18.53 32.89
N SER A 88 -2.97 17.68 32.84
CA SER A 88 -4.31 17.92 33.40
C SER A 88 -4.44 17.31 34.79
#